data_AF-A0A966WRS2-F1
#
_entry.id   AF-A0A966WRS2-F1
#
_cell.length_a   1.000
_cell.length_b   1.000
_cell.length_c   1.000
_cell.angle_alpha   90.00
_cell.angle_beta   90.00
_cell.angle_gamma   90.00
#
_symmetry.space_group_name_H-M   'P 1'
#
loop_
_entity.id
_entity.type
_entity.pdbx_description
1 polymer ?
#
loop_
_entity_poly.entity_id
_entity_poly.type
_entity_poly.pdbx_seq_one_letter_code
_entity_poly.pdbx_strand_id
1 'polypeptide(L)'
;MAAEGGFDIRIEQMESSAMVAATQRGDYDAAIAIWSGRADPDGNVSIWLASDGFLNWGRYSSPAVDGALEQARRSIDLPIRQAAYRRAADAWMADRPHLFLYHHRWFWGLRPGVEGFVPSADGIIRFSGLRLSR
;
A
#
# COMPACT_ATOMS: atom_id res chain seq x y z
N MET A 1 1.44 -7.98 23.39
CA MET A 1 2.42 -7.82 22.27
C MET A 1 3.01 -9.18 21.88
N ALA A 2 3.70 -9.32 20.74
CA ALA A 2 4.13 -10.62 20.17
C ALA A 2 4.81 -11.58 21.18
N ALA A 3 5.61 -11.06 22.10
CA ALA A 3 6.24 -11.82 23.18
C ALA A 3 5.23 -12.46 24.16
N GLU A 4 4.10 -11.81 24.47
CA GLU A 4 3.01 -12.41 25.27
C GLU A 4 2.33 -13.59 24.56
N GLY A 5 2.43 -13.62 23.22
CA GLY A 5 2.01 -14.75 22.39
C GLY A 5 3.08 -15.83 22.23
N GLY A 6 4.24 -15.69 22.88
CA GLY A 6 5.33 -16.66 22.82
C GLY A 6 6.30 -16.51 21.65
N PHE A 7 6.27 -15.39 20.92
CA PHE A 7 7.17 -15.13 19.80
C PHE A 7 8.42 -14.31 20.22
N ASP A 8 9.62 -14.83 19.92
CA ASP A 8 10.88 -14.07 19.98
C ASP A 8 11.07 -13.29 18.68
N ILE A 9 10.88 -11.97 18.71
CA ILE A 9 10.98 -11.10 17.54
C ILE A 9 12.32 -10.36 17.55
N ARG A 10 13.09 -10.50 16.47
CA ARG A 10 14.31 -9.71 16.22
C ARG A 10 14.09 -8.78 15.05
N ILE A 11 14.38 -7.50 15.25
CA ILE A 11 14.24 -6.48 14.21
C ILE A 11 15.54 -6.40 13.44
N GLU A 12 15.46 -6.62 12.13
CA GLU A 12 16.56 -6.35 11.21
C GLU A 12 16.32 -5.04 10.48
N GLN A 13 17.25 -4.10 10.63
CA GLN A 13 17.21 -2.81 9.94
C GLN A 13 18.03 -2.88 8.66
N MET A 14 17.41 -2.55 7.54
CA MET A 14 18.04 -2.53 6.22
C MET A 14 17.85 -1.16 5.55
N GLU A 15 18.76 -0.81 4.65
CA GLU A 15 18.51 0.26 3.68
C GLU A 15 17.33 -0.16 2.77
N SER A 16 16.51 0.82 2.35
CA SER A 16 15.24 0.59 1.64
C SER A 16 15.37 -0.31 0.42
N SER A 17 16.37 -0.10 -0.44
CA SER A 17 16.56 -0.91 -1.64
C SER A 17 17.02 -2.33 -1.32
N ALA A 18 17.86 -2.49 -0.29
CA ALA A 18 18.28 -3.79 0.21
C ALA A 18 17.09 -4.58 0.79
N MET A 19 16.20 -3.91 1.54
CA MET A 19 14.97 -4.50 2.07
C MET A 19 14.07 -5.00 0.94
N VAL A 20 13.83 -4.18 -0.09
CA VAL A 20 13.01 -4.58 -1.26
C VAL A 20 13.63 -5.78 -1.99
N ALA A 21 14.95 -5.80 -2.17
CA ALA A 21 15.62 -6.93 -2.80
C ALA A 21 15.51 -8.22 -1.96
N ALA A 22 15.61 -8.12 -0.63
CA ALA A 22 15.45 -9.25 0.28
C ALA A 22 14.01 -9.80 0.27
N THR A 23 12.99 -8.92 0.30
CA THR A 23 11.59 -9.35 0.26
C THR A 23 11.22 -9.99 -1.07
N GLN A 24 11.75 -9.49 -2.19
CA GLN A 24 11.57 -10.12 -3.51
C GLN A 24 12.18 -11.53 -3.59
N ARG A 25 13.34 -11.76 -2.95
CA ARG A 25 13.96 -13.09 -2.89
C ARG A 25 13.23 -14.03 -1.93
N GLY A 26 12.48 -13.49 -0.96
CA GLY A 26 11.85 -14.27 0.11
C GLY A 26 12.74 -14.43 1.35
N ASP A 27 13.76 -13.59 1.50
CA ASP A 27 14.71 -13.63 2.62
C ASP A 27 14.13 -12.90 3.85
N TYR A 28 12.96 -13.33 4.34
CA TYR A 28 12.31 -12.69 5.49
C TYR A 28 11.25 -13.62 6.12
N ASP A 29 11.01 -13.47 7.42
CA ASP A 29 9.86 -14.09 8.10
C ASP A 29 8.63 -13.17 8.07
N ALA A 30 8.86 -11.86 8.31
CA ALA A 30 7.87 -10.80 8.19
C ALA A 30 8.54 -9.51 7.71
N ALA A 31 7.85 -8.74 6.86
CA ALA A 31 8.34 -7.47 6.34
C ALA A 31 7.30 -6.37 6.56
N ILE A 32 7.77 -5.19 6.99
CA ILE A 32 6.93 -3.99 7.10
C ILE A 32 7.15 -3.16 5.86
N ALA A 33 6.07 -2.87 5.15
CA ALA A 33 6.09 -2.05 3.95
C ALA A 33 5.10 -0.89 4.07
N ILE A 34 5.37 0.17 3.31
CA ILE A 34 4.44 1.28 3.12
C ILE A 34 4.14 1.44 1.64
N TRP A 35 2.96 1.97 1.33
CA TRP A 35 2.57 2.36 -0.02
C TRP A 35 2.05 3.79 -0.01
N SER A 36 2.58 4.64 -0.91
CA SER A 36 2.22 6.07 -0.94
C SER A 36 0.78 6.34 -1.42
N GLY A 37 0.15 5.36 -2.05
CA GLY A 37 -1.21 5.49 -2.54
C GLY A 37 -1.30 5.94 -4.00
N ARG A 38 -2.38 5.54 -4.68
CA ARG A 38 -2.81 6.01 -6.00
C ARG A 38 -4.27 6.44 -5.94
N ALA A 39 -4.68 7.34 -6.83
CA ALA A 39 -6.07 7.80 -6.88
C ALA A 39 -7.04 6.67 -7.24
N ASP A 40 -6.64 5.78 -8.15
CA ASP A 40 -7.42 4.59 -8.49
C ASP A 40 -7.13 3.45 -7.51
N PRO A 41 -8.15 2.76 -6.96
CA PRO A 41 -7.96 1.62 -6.06
C PRO A 41 -7.09 0.51 -6.66
N ASP A 42 -7.15 0.26 -7.97
CA ASP A 42 -6.41 -0.81 -8.64
C ASP A 42 -4.90 -0.70 -8.41
N GLY A 43 -4.37 0.52 -8.55
CA GLY A 43 -2.96 0.84 -8.31
C GLY A 43 -2.54 0.74 -6.83
N ASN A 44 -3.46 0.39 -5.94
CA ASN A 44 -3.21 0.15 -4.52
C ASN A 44 -3.45 -1.30 -4.10
N VAL A 45 -4.43 -1.98 -4.71
CA VAL A 45 -4.80 -3.33 -4.28
C VAL A 45 -4.20 -4.39 -5.20
N SER A 46 -4.29 -4.23 -6.52
CA SER A 46 -3.94 -5.30 -7.45
C SER A 46 -2.46 -5.68 -7.42
N ILE A 47 -1.58 -4.69 -7.27
CA ILE A 47 -0.13 -4.93 -7.22
C ILE A 47 0.32 -5.71 -5.96
N TRP A 48 -0.49 -5.67 -4.89
CA TRP A 48 -0.20 -6.31 -3.59
C TRP A 48 -1.00 -7.59 -3.35
N LEU A 49 -2.26 -7.64 -3.79
CA LEU A 49 -3.24 -8.68 -3.44
C LEU A 49 -3.41 -9.74 -4.53
N ALA A 50 -3.15 -9.41 -5.80
CA ALA A 50 -3.28 -10.38 -6.89
C ALA A 50 -2.14 -11.40 -6.84
N SER A 51 -2.43 -12.63 -7.26
CA SER A 51 -1.44 -13.71 -7.30
C SER A 51 -0.20 -13.35 -8.12
N ASP A 52 -0.39 -12.57 -9.19
CA ASP A 52 0.67 -12.10 -10.10
C ASP A 52 1.18 -10.68 -9.78
N GLY A 53 0.76 -10.10 -8.65
CA GLY A 53 1.19 -8.78 -8.21
C GLY A 53 2.68 -8.74 -7.89
N PHE A 54 3.41 -7.78 -8.45
CA PHE A 54 4.87 -7.67 -8.24
C PHE A 54 5.25 -7.26 -6.80
N LEU A 55 4.29 -6.80 -5.98
CA LEU A 55 4.46 -6.54 -4.54
C LEU A 55 3.79 -7.61 -3.67
N ASN A 56 3.33 -8.73 -4.25
CA ASN A 56 2.84 -9.89 -3.51
C ASN A 56 4.00 -10.66 -2.86
N TRP A 57 4.67 -10.02 -1.91
CA TRP A 57 5.83 -10.60 -1.24
C TRP A 57 5.43 -11.85 -0.45
N GLY A 58 4.24 -11.85 0.15
CA GLY A 58 3.68 -12.99 0.89
C GLY A 58 3.32 -14.20 0.01
N ARG A 59 3.46 -14.09 -1.32
CA ARG A 59 3.15 -15.15 -2.31
C ARG A 59 1.74 -15.72 -2.15
N TYR A 60 0.80 -14.90 -1.66
CA TYR A 60 -0.58 -15.30 -1.49
C TYR A 60 -1.23 -15.51 -2.87
N SER A 61 -2.00 -16.58 -3.02
CA SER A 61 -2.69 -16.85 -4.28
C SER A 61 -4.11 -17.34 -4.01
N SER A 62 -5.08 -16.65 -4.62
CA SER A 62 -6.50 -16.96 -4.43
C SER A 62 -7.29 -16.65 -5.71
N PRO A 63 -7.86 -17.67 -6.37
CA PRO A 63 -8.69 -17.47 -7.56
C PRO A 63 -9.90 -16.56 -7.31
N ALA A 64 -10.42 -16.53 -6.08
CA ALA A 64 -11.53 -15.67 -5.69
C ALA A 64 -11.12 -14.20 -5.68
N VAL A 65 -9.94 -13.89 -5.12
CA VAL A 65 -9.39 -12.54 -5.12
C VAL A 65 -9.04 -12.11 -6.54
N ASP A 66 -8.33 -12.94 -7.30
CA ASP A 66 -7.92 -12.63 -8.66
C ASP A 66 -9.13 -12.38 -9.59
N GLY A 67 -10.15 -13.23 -9.51
CA GLY A 67 -11.37 -13.07 -10.31
C GLY A 67 -12.14 -11.79 -9.98
N ALA A 68 -12.17 -11.38 -8.71
CA ALA A 68 -12.81 -10.15 -8.28
C ALA A 68 -12.02 -8.90 -8.75
N LEU A 69 -10.69 -8.92 -8.61
CA LEU A 69 -9.83 -7.83 -9.09
C LEU A 69 -9.91 -7.68 -10.62
N GLU A 70 -9.95 -8.80 -11.35
CA GLU A 70 -10.10 -8.78 -12.80
C GLU A 70 -11.45 -8.19 -13.24
N GLN A 71 -12.54 -8.53 -12.54
CA GLN A 71 -13.82 -7.89 -12.81
C GLN A 71 -13.78 -6.38 -12.59
N ALA A 72 -13.10 -5.92 -11.53
CA ALA A 72 -12.95 -4.51 -11.22
C ALA A 72 -12.16 -3.75 -12.31
N ARG A 73 -11.16 -4.40 -12.92
CA ARG A 73 -10.35 -3.82 -14.01
C ARG A 73 -11.06 -3.74 -15.36
N ARG A 74 -12.02 -4.65 -15.61
CA ARG A 74 -12.77 -4.70 -16.89
C ARG A 74 -13.96 -3.74 -16.96
N SER A 75 -14.27 -3.04 -15.87
CA SER A 75 -15.41 -2.13 -15.80
C SER A 75 -14.96 -0.70 -15.53
N ILE A 76 -15.67 0.25 -16.13
CA ILE A 76 -15.59 1.68 -15.77
C ILE A 76 -16.79 2.13 -14.91
N ASP A 77 -17.81 1.28 -14.77
CA ASP A 77 -18.98 1.55 -13.93
C ASP A 77 -18.61 1.45 -12.45
N LEU A 78 -18.78 2.57 -11.73
CA LEU A 78 -18.34 2.70 -10.35
C LEU A 78 -19.02 1.70 -9.40
N PRO A 79 -20.37 1.54 -9.42
CA PRO A 79 -21.04 0.48 -8.65
C PRO A 79 -20.47 -0.92 -8.88
N ILE A 80 -20.22 -1.31 -10.13
CA ILE A 80 -19.64 -2.62 -10.47
C ILE A 80 -18.23 -2.76 -9.86
N ARG A 81 -17.38 -1.74 -10.03
CA ARG A 81 -16.01 -1.76 -9.48
C ARG A 81 -16.02 -1.85 -7.95
N GLN A 82 -16.88 -1.09 -7.28
CA GLN A 82 -17.00 -1.12 -5.82
C GLN A 82 -17.43 -2.49 -5.31
N ALA A 83 -18.42 -3.12 -5.94
CA ALA A 83 -18.86 -4.46 -5.57
C ALA A 83 -17.74 -5.50 -5.75
N ALA A 84 -16.99 -5.40 -6.85
CA ALA A 84 -15.85 -6.27 -7.13
C ALA A 84 -14.73 -6.10 -6.08
N TYR A 85 -14.32 -4.87 -5.76
CA TYR A 85 -13.31 -4.62 -4.73
C TYR A 85 -13.74 -5.06 -3.33
N ARG A 86 -15.02 -4.92 -2.97
CA ARG A 86 -15.54 -5.45 -1.69
C ARG A 86 -15.36 -6.96 -1.62
N ARG A 87 -15.73 -7.70 -2.67
CA ARG A 87 -15.53 -9.16 -2.70
C ARG A 87 -14.06 -9.57 -2.61
N ALA A 88 -13.17 -8.85 -3.30
CA ALA A 88 -11.74 -9.07 -3.20
C ALA A 88 -11.24 -8.85 -1.77
N ALA A 89 -11.65 -7.74 -1.15
CA ALA A 89 -11.28 -7.39 0.22
C ALA A 89 -11.82 -8.41 1.23
N ASP A 90 -13.09 -8.82 1.13
CA ASP A 90 -13.70 -9.78 2.05
C ASP A 90 -12.97 -11.14 2.02
N ALA A 91 -12.69 -11.65 0.83
CA ALA A 91 -11.95 -12.91 0.67
C ALA A 91 -10.52 -12.79 1.20
N TRP A 92 -9.80 -11.72 0.83
CA TRP A 92 -8.43 -11.50 1.25
C TRP A 92 -8.32 -11.29 2.77
N MET A 93 -9.24 -10.54 3.38
CA MET A 93 -9.26 -10.28 4.82
C MET A 93 -9.63 -11.51 5.64
N ALA A 94 -10.41 -12.45 5.10
CA ALA A 94 -10.67 -13.72 5.76
C ALA A 94 -9.40 -14.57 5.89
N ASP A 95 -8.59 -14.59 4.83
CA ASP A 95 -7.35 -15.37 4.75
C ASP A 95 -6.17 -14.70 5.48
N ARG A 96 -6.25 -13.38 5.72
CA ARG A 96 -5.27 -12.59 6.49
C ARG A 96 -3.81 -12.74 6.02
N PRO A 97 -3.50 -12.67 4.71
CA PRO A 97 -2.13 -12.89 4.24
C PRO A 97 -1.20 -11.71 4.57
N HIS A 98 -1.71 -10.48 4.71
CA HIS A 98 -0.99 -9.39 5.39
C HIS A 98 -1.81 -8.79 6.53
N LEU A 99 -1.13 -8.07 7.42
CA LEU A 99 -1.76 -7.30 8.51
C LEU A 99 -1.71 -5.81 8.16
N PHE A 100 -2.88 -5.19 7.96
CA PHE A 100 -2.97 -3.74 7.84
C PHE A 100 -2.81 -3.09 9.21
N LEU A 101 -1.72 -2.35 9.41
CA LEU A 101 -1.40 -1.74 10.69
C LEU A 101 -2.07 -0.36 10.86
N TYR A 102 -1.92 0.52 9.86
CA TYR A 102 -2.45 1.89 9.92
C TYR A 102 -2.40 2.58 8.55
N HIS A 103 -3.13 3.71 8.43
CA HIS A 103 -3.02 4.65 7.32
C HIS A 103 -2.25 5.90 7.76
N HIS A 104 -1.27 6.32 6.96
CA HIS A 104 -0.45 7.49 7.27
C HIS A 104 -1.27 8.78 7.16
N ARG A 105 -1.05 9.70 8.10
CA ARG A 105 -1.46 11.09 7.96
C ARG A 105 -0.24 11.90 7.53
N TRP A 106 -0.37 12.61 6.41
CA TRP A 106 0.68 13.49 5.93
C TRP A 106 0.72 14.80 6.73
N PHE A 107 1.94 15.22 7.07
CA PHE A 107 2.21 16.51 7.69
C PHE A 107 3.24 17.24 6.85
N TRP A 108 3.01 18.52 6.59
CA TRP A 108 3.93 19.38 5.84
C TRP A 108 4.33 20.57 6.70
N GLY A 109 5.62 20.69 6.97
CA GLY A 109 6.21 21.87 7.60
C GLY A 109 6.61 22.88 6.54
N LEU A 110 6.06 24.09 6.58
CA LEU A 110 6.43 25.19 5.70
C LEU A 110 7.10 26.29 6.51
N ARG A 111 8.18 26.87 5.95
CA ARG A 111 8.77 28.10 6.49
C ARG A 111 7.76 29.25 6.36
N PRO A 112 7.73 30.22 7.32
CA PRO A 112 7.03 31.48 7.11
C PRO A 112 7.38 32.12 5.76
N GLY A 113 6.37 32.69 5.10
CA GLY A 113 6.52 33.32 3.79
C GLY A 113 6.52 32.36 2.59
N VAL A 114 6.39 31.05 2.78
CA VAL A 114 6.10 30.14 1.66
C VAL A 114 4.62 30.24 1.31
N GLU A 115 4.32 30.61 0.08
CA GLU A 115 2.96 30.75 -0.45
C GLU A 115 2.74 29.83 -1.66
N GLY A 116 1.48 29.49 -1.94
CA GLY A 116 1.08 28.69 -3.10
C GLY A 116 1.22 27.18 -2.92
N PHE A 117 1.55 26.69 -1.71
CA PHE A 117 1.56 25.26 -1.42
C PHE A 117 0.14 24.69 -1.41
N VAL A 118 -0.07 23.64 -2.19
CA VAL A 118 -1.30 22.83 -2.16
C VAL A 118 -0.92 21.39 -1.80
N PRO A 119 -1.39 20.86 -0.66
CA PRO A 119 -1.16 19.46 -0.30
C PRO A 119 -1.77 18.53 -1.34
N SER A 120 -1.10 17.42 -1.61
CA SER A 120 -1.62 16.36 -2.46
C SER A 120 -1.86 15.09 -1.64
N ALA A 121 -2.90 14.34 -2.00
CA ALA A 121 -3.27 13.10 -1.33
C ALA A 121 -2.17 12.02 -1.40
N ASP A 122 -1.34 12.06 -2.43
CA ASP A 122 -0.19 11.16 -2.64
C ASP A 122 1.07 11.55 -1.81
N GLY A 123 1.01 12.63 -1.03
CA GLY A 123 2.14 13.10 -0.21
C GLY A 123 3.22 13.87 -0.99
N ILE A 124 3.18 13.84 -2.33
CA ILE A 124 4.24 14.39 -3.18
C ILE A 124 4.13 15.92 -3.26
N ILE A 125 5.23 16.60 -2.93
CA ILE A 125 5.34 18.05 -3.03
C ILE A 125 5.41 18.44 -4.52
N ARG A 126 4.43 19.22 -4.97
CA ARG A 126 4.41 19.83 -6.31
C ARG A 126 4.96 21.25 -6.20
N PHE A 127 6.12 21.52 -6.79
CA PHE A 127 6.79 22.82 -6.73
C PHE A 127 6.15 23.91 -7.59
N SER A 128 5.22 23.55 -8.48
CA SER A 128 4.52 24.52 -9.32
C SER A 128 3.69 25.49 -8.47
N GLY A 129 3.84 26.79 -8.73
CA GLY A 129 3.09 27.84 -8.03
C GLY A 129 3.64 28.22 -6.65
N LEU A 130 4.63 27.49 -6.13
CA LEU A 130 5.29 27.85 -4.88
C LEU A 130 6.15 29.11 -5.06
N ARG A 131 5.98 30.06 -4.14
CA ARG A 131 6.77 31.29 -4.11
C ARG A 131 7.10 31.69 -2.68
N LEU A 132 8.11 32.55 -2.56
CA LEU A 132 8.42 33.23 -1.33
C LEU A 132 7.78 34.62 -1.34
N SER A 133 7.13 34.98 -0.23
CA SER A 133 6.75 36.36 0.03
C SER A 133 8.01 37.23 -0.01
N ARG A 134 7.90 38.40 -0.64
CA ARG A 134 8.95 39.43 -0.57
C ARG A 134 8.96 40.09 0.80
#